data_AF-A0A5N7Z5Y2-F1
#
_entry.id   AF-A0A5N7Z5Y2-F1
#
_cell.length_a   1.000
_cell.length_b   1.000
_cell.length_c   1.000
_cell.angle_alpha   90.00
_cell.angle_beta   90.00
_cell.angle_gamma   90.00
#
_symmetry.space_group_name_H-M   'P 1'
#
loop_
_entity.id
_entity.type
_entity.pdbx_description
1 polymer ?
#
loop_
_entity_poly.entity_id
_entity_poly.type
_entity_poly.pdbx_seq_one_letter_code
_entity_poly.pdbx_strand_id
1 'polypeptide(L)'
;MDNLINHPGLIAVFSIVVVIMLLLDLGVFNKKSHVVTNKEAVIWSLVWIGLSMLFSGFIYYYAGMEKFSQFQSAYWIEKALSVDNLFVFILVFGFFNVPKENHHKVLFWGIIGALVLRAVFIFSGVGLIKLTYLPEMELFGHALRIN
;
A
#
# COMPACT_ATOMS: atom_id res chain seq x y z
N MET A 1 -0.68 -13.74 19.20
CA MET A 1 -0.59 -12.48 18.42
C MET A 1 -1.05 -11.29 19.29
N ASP A 2 -0.92 -11.42 20.62
CA ASP A 2 -1.67 -10.61 21.59
C ASP A 2 -0.80 -9.52 22.25
N ASN A 3 0.49 -9.48 21.92
CA ASN A 3 1.43 -8.51 22.52
C ASN A 3 1.51 -7.18 21.75
N LEU A 4 1.05 -7.12 20.50
CA LEU A 4 1.14 -5.91 19.67
C LEU A 4 -0.08 -4.99 19.82
N ILE A 5 -1.26 -5.55 20.11
CA ILE A 5 -2.51 -4.79 20.32
C ILE A 5 -2.53 -4.12 21.72
N ASN A 6 -1.84 -4.70 22.71
CA ASN A 6 -1.81 -4.22 24.09
C ASN A 6 -0.85 -3.05 24.37
N HIS A 7 -0.02 -2.66 23.39
CA HIS A 7 0.80 -1.46 23.47
C HIS A 7 0.24 -0.36 22.55
N PRO A 8 -0.75 0.44 23.02
CA PRO A 8 -1.29 1.56 22.23
C PRO A 8 -0.20 2.55 21.82
N GLY A 9 0.91 2.61 22.57
CA GLY A 9 2.10 3.39 22.20
C GLY A 9 2.81 2.92 20.93
N LEU A 10 2.92 1.62 20.67
CA LEU A 10 3.56 1.10 19.44
C LEU A 10 2.72 1.40 18.20
N ILE A 11 1.40 1.24 18.32
CA ILE A 11 0.45 1.58 17.25
C ILE A 11 0.48 3.09 16.99
N ALA A 12 0.44 3.92 18.04
CA ALA A 12 0.51 5.37 17.90
C ALA A 12 1.82 5.81 17.25
N VAL A 13 2.97 5.28 17.70
CA VAL A 13 4.29 5.58 17.13
C VAL A 13 4.38 5.13 15.67
N PHE A 14 3.94 3.92 15.35
CA PHE A 14 3.93 3.42 13.97
C PHE A 14 3.05 4.28 13.05
N SER A 15 1.83 4.61 13.49
CA SER A 15 0.94 5.50 12.74
C SER A 15 1.54 6.90 12.55
N ILE A 16 2.17 7.47 13.58
CA ILE A 16 2.84 8.78 13.49
C ILE A 16 3.99 8.73 12.50
N VAL A 17 4.84 7.71 12.56
CA VAL A 17 5.96 7.53 11.63
C VAL A 17 5.46 7.39 10.18
N VAL A 18 4.41 6.60 9.95
CA VAL A 18 3.79 6.45 8.61
C VAL A 18 3.25 7.78 8.10
N VAL A 19 2.54 8.54 8.94
CA VAL A 19 2.00 9.86 8.54
C VAL A 19 3.12 10.85 8.25
N ILE A 20 4.18 10.89 9.06
CA ILE A 20 5.34 11.77 8.83
C ILE A 20 6.06 11.38 7.53
N MET A 21 6.32 10.10 7.30
CA MET A 21 6.97 9.62 6.09
C MET A 21 6.15 9.95 4.84
N LEU A 22 4.82 9.79 4.94
CA LEU A 22 3.89 10.14 3.87
C LEU A 22 3.83 11.65 3.60
N LEU A 23 3.86 12.48 4.65
CA LEU A 23 3.95 13.94 4.52
C LEU A 23 5.29 14.39 3.94
N LEU A 24 6.39 13.68 4.24
CA LEU A 24 7.71 13.97 3.67
C LEU A 24 7.80 13.57 2.19
N ASP A 25 7.32 12.38 1.83
CA ASP A 25 7.27 11.90 0.44
C ASP A 25 6.39 12.80 -0.44
N LEU A 26 5.27 13.30 0.10
CA LEU A 26 4.39 14.24 -0.61
C LEU A 26 4.89 15.69 -0.58
N GLY A 27 5.46 16.14 0.53
CA GLY A 27 5.81 17.55 0.76
C GLY A 27 7.21 17.96 0.30
N VAL A 28 8.21 17.08 0.38
CA VAL A 28 9.63 17.43 0.20
C VAL A 28 10.20 16.94 -1.14
N PHE A 29 9.71 15.85 -1.71
CA PHE A 29 10.12 15.37 -3.05
C PHE A 29 9.55 16.20 -4.23
N ASN A 30 9.02 17.38 -3.91
CA ASN A 30 8.37 18.32 -4.82
C ASN A 30 9.38 19.33 -5.42
N LYS A 31 10.49 18.89 -6.04
CA LYS A 31 11.36 19.89 -6.71
C LYS A 31 12.31 19.52 -7.86
N LYS A 32 12.50 18.27 -8.29
CA LYS A 32 13.40 18.04 -9.45
C LYS A 32 12.81 17.10 -10.49
N SER A 33 12.09 17.73 -11.41
CA SER A 33 11.80 17.25 -12.76
C SER A 33 13.11 17.00 -13.51
N HIS A 34 13.70 15.82 -13.32
CA HIS A 34 14.44 15.21 -14.42
C HIS A 34 13.43 14.36 -15.17
N VAL A 35 13.21 14.67 -16.44
CA VAL A 35 12.31 13.93 -17.30
C VAL A 35 13.00 12.60 -17.60
N VAL A 36 12.91 11.65 -16.67
CA VAL A 36 13.43 10.30 -16.89
C VAL A 36 12.72 9.76 -18.12
N THR A 37 13.50 9.48 -19.17
CA THR A 37 12.93 8.97 -20.41
C THR A 37 12.30 7.61 -20.12
N ASN A 38 11.17 7.27 -20.77
CA ASN A 38 10.47 5.99 -20.54
C ASN A 38 11.40 4.77 -20.57
N LYS A 39 12.45 4.81 -21.42
CA LYS A 39 13.48 3.77 -21.52
C LYS A 39 14.33 3.66 -20.24
N GLU A 40 14.77 4.79 -19.69
CA GLU A 40 15.55 4.82 -18.44
C GLU A 40 14.71 4.35 -17.25
N ALA A 41 13.43 4.76 -17.18
CA ALA A 41 12.51 4.33 -16.12
C ALA A 41 12.28 2.80 -16.13
N VAL A 42 12.16 2.21 -17.32
CA VAL A 42 12.03 0.76 -17.48
C VAL A 42 13.32 0.05 -17.07
N ILE A 43 14.50 0.56 -17.48
CA ILE A 43 15.78 -0.01 -17.09
C ILE A 43 15.95 0.02 -15.57
N TRP A 44 15.69 1.16 -14.93
CA TRP A 44 15.75 1.27 -13.47
C TRP A 44 14.78 0.32 -12.79
N SER A 45 13.54 0.20 -13.30
CA SER A 45 12.57 -0.76 -12.77
C SER A 45 13.06 -2.20 -12.86
N LEU A 46 13.66 -2.58 -13.99
CA LEU A 46 14.22 -3.92 -14.19
C LEU A 46 15.43 -4.18 -13.30
N VAL A 47 16.31 -3.19 -13.09
CA VAL A 47 17.46 -3.29 -12.18
C VAL A 47 16.98 -3.55 -10.75
N TRP A 48 15.99 -2.79 -10.27
CA TRP A 48 15.42 -2.98 -8.94
C TRP A 48 14.72 -4.33 -8.79
N ILE A 49 13.96 -4.77 -9.80
CA ILE A 49 13.33 -6.09 -9.82
C ILE A 49 14.40 -7.20 -9.79
N GLY A 50 15.46 -7.06 -10.60
CA GLY A 50 16.57 -8.01 -10.65
C GLY A 50 17.32 -8.11 -9.33
N LEU A 51 17.59 -6.97 -8.68
CA LEU A 51 18.21 -6.94 -7.36
C LEU A 51 17.34 -7.64 -6.31
N SER A 52 16.03 -7.41 -6.35
CA SER A 52 15.09 -8.11 -5.46
C SER A 52 15.02 -9.62 -5.74
N MET A 53 15.08 -10.04 -7.00
CA MET A 53 15.13 -11.47 -7.34
C MET A 53 16.45 -12.13 -6.91
N LEU A 54 17.57 -11.42 -7.03
CA LEU A 54 18.88 -11.91 -6.57
C LEU A 54 18.85 -12.11 -5.04
N PHE A 55 18.31 -11.14 -4.31
CA PHE A 55 18.14 -11.25 -2.87
C PHE A 55 17.17 -12.38 -2.49
N SER A 56 16.10 -12.59 -3.25
CA SER A 56 15.19 -13.74 -3.10
C SER A 56 15.95 -15.06 -3.24
N GLY A 57 16.83 -15.18 -4.24
CA GLY A 57 17.72 -16.34 -4.41
C GLY A 57 18.70 -16.55 -3.24
N PHE A 58 19.20 -15.47 -2.64
CA PHE A 58 20.02 -15.55 -1.43
C PHE A 58 19.22 -16.05 -0.22
N ILE A 59 17.97 -15.59 -0.04
CA ILE A 59 17.05 -16.09 0.99
C ILE A 59 16.76 -17.57 0.79
N TYR A 60 16.59 -18.01 -0.45
CA TYR A 60 16.39 -19.43 -0.75
C TYR A 60 17.55 -20.30 -0.26
N TYR A 61 18.80 -19.86 -0.47
CA TYR A 61 19.98 -20.60 -0.03
C TYR A 61 20.15 -20.63 1.50
N TYR A 62 19.89 -19.52 2.19
CA TYR A 62 20.13 -19.42 3.65
C TYR A 62 18.93 -19.78 4.53
N ALA A 63 17.71 -19.50 4.09
CA ALA A 63 16.50 -19.57 4.90
C ALA A 63 15.44 -20.57 4.38
N GLY A 64 15.75 -21.27 3.28
CA GLY A 64 14.93 -22.35 2.72
C GLY A 64 13.69 -21.89 1.95
N MET A 65 12.93 -22.88 1.44
CA MET A 65 11.75 -22.68 0.59
C MET A 65 10.64 -21.85 1.24
N GLU A 66 10.42 -22.01 2.55
CA GLU A 66 9.30 -21.36 3.23
C GLU A 66 9.49 -19.83 3.29
N LYS A 67 10.69 -19.37 3.66
CA LYS A 67 11.02 -17.94 3.71
C LYS A 67 11.15 -17.33 2.32
N PHE A 68 11.63 -18.10 1.34
CA PHE A 68 11.61 -17.70 -0.07
C PHE A 68 10.19 -17.43 -0.57
N SER A 69 9.25 -18.35 -0.33
CA SER A 69 7.85 -18.19 -0.76
C SER A 69 7.16 -17.00 -0.08
N GLN A 70 7.40 -16.80 1.22
CA GLN A 70 6.89 -15.63 1.96
C GLN A 70 7.45 -14.31 1.38
N PHE A 71 8.76 -14.23 1.15
CA PHE A 71 9.39 -13.04 0.56
C PHE A 71 8.85 -12.76 -0.84
N GLN A 72 8.76 -13.79 -1.70
CA GLN A 72 8.31 -13.62 -3.06
C GLN A 72 6.85 -13.19 -3.14
N SER A 73 6.00 -13.75 -2.27
CA SER A 73 4.59 -13.38 -2.17
C SER A 73 4.43 -11.93 -1.72
N ALA A 74 5.14 -11.54 -0.65
CA ALA A 74 5.11 -10.16 -0.16
C ALA A 74 5.60 -9.18 -1.22
N TYR A 75 6.72 -9.48 -1.88
CA TYR A 75 7.28 -8.64 -2.93
C TYR A 75 6.32 -8.41 -4.10
N TRP A 76 5.68 -9.47 -4.60
CA TRP A 76 4.71 -9.34 -5.69
C TRP A 76 3.46 -8.57 -5.28
N ILE A 77 2.97 -8.77 -4.06
CA ILE A 77 1.82 -8.02 -3.51
C ILE A 77 2.16 -6.53 -3.44
N GLU A 78 3.32 -6.16 -2.89
CA GLU A 78 3.76 -4.77 -2.81
C GLU A 78 3.97 -4.14 -4.19
N LYS A 79 4.53 -4.91 -5.13
CA LYS A 79 4.73 -4.45 -6.50
C LYS A 79 3.40 -4.24 -7.22
N ALA A 80 2.45 -5.15 -7.07
CA ALA A 80 1.12 -5.05 -7.67
C ALA A 80 0.35 -3.83 -7.12
N LEU A 81 0.38 -3.62 -5.81
CA LEU A 81 -0.26 -2.47 -5.17
C LEU A 81 0.32 -1.13 -5.68
N SER A 82 1.64 -1.07 -5.87
CA SER A 82 2.31 0.11 -6.42
C SER A 82 1.92 0.38 -7.88
N VAL A 83 1.80 -0.68 -8.70
CA VAL A 83 1.42 -0.58 -10.13
C VAL A 83 -0.06 -0.22 -10.29
N ASP A 84 -0.93 -0.77 -9.46
CA ASP A 84 -2.37 -0.49 -9.45
C ASP A 84 -2.63 1.02 -9.24
N ASN A 85 -1.97 1.62 -8.24
CA ASN A 85 -2.06 3.06 -7.99
C ASN A 85 -1.55 3.90 -9.18
N LEU A 86 -0.42 3.53 -9.79
CA LEU A 86 0.13 4.24 -10.96
C LEU A 86 -0.84 4.19 -12.16
N PHE A 87 -1.45 3.02 -12.39
CA PHE A 87 -2.33 2.79 -13.52
C PHE A 87 -3.56 3.70 -13.48
N VAL A 88 -4.19 3.83 -12.31
CA VAL A 88 -5.32 4.76 -12.10
C VAL A 88 -4.92 6.19 -12.47
N PHE A 89 -3.75 6.65 -12.04
CA PHE A 89 -3.29 8.01 -12.36
C PHE A 89 -3.06 8.21 -13.87
N ILE A 90 -2.44 7.25 -14.56
CA ILE A 90 -2.20 7.34 -16.01
C ILE A 90 -3.53 7.37 -16.77
N LEU A 91 -4.52 6.57 -16.39
CA LEU A 91 -5.86 6.57 -17.00
C LEU A 91 -6.56 7.92 -16.81
N VAL A 92 -6.54 8.46 -15.59
CA VAL A 92 -7.15 9.76 -15.28
C VAL A 92 -6.46 10.88 -16.08
N PHE A 93 -5.12 10.92 -16.12
CA PHE A 93 -4.40 11.92 -16.90
C PHE A 93 -4.66 11.80 -18.40
N GLY A 94 -4.79 10.56 -18.91
CA GLY A 94 -5.14 10.28 -20.30
C GLY A 94 -6.55 10.75 -20.64
N PHE A 95 -7.53 10.48 -19.77
CA PHE A 95 -8.92 10.91 -19.96
C PHE A 95 -9.06 12.44 -20.02
N PHE A 96 -8.36 13.15 -19.13
CA PHE A 96 -8.41 14.61 -19.05
C PHE A 96 -7.37 15.34 -19.95
N ASN A 97 -6.57 14.61 -20.74
CA ASN A 97 -5.49 15.17 -21.57
C ASN A 97 -4.60 16.20 -20.82
N VAL A 98 -4.22 15.88 -19.58
CA VAL A 98 -3.48 16.82 -18.73
C VAL A 98 -2.09 17.09 -19.33
N PRO A 99 -1.67 18.35 -19.54
CA PRO A 99 -0.33 18.67 -20.03
C PRO A 99 0.75 18.26 -19.02
N LYS A 100 1.90 17.76 -19.52
CA LYS A 100 2.98 17.15 -18.72
C LYS A 100 3.53 18.06 -17.61
N GLU A 101 3.50 19.37 -17.84
CA GLU A 101 3.94 20.38 -16.86
C GLU A 101 3.07 20.40 -15.59
N ASN A 102 1.80 20.03 -15.72
CA ASN A 102 0.83 20.03 -14.62
C ASN A 102 0.66 18.65 -13.96
N HIS A 103 1.25 17.57 -14.52
CA HIS A 103 1.14 16.22 -13.96
C HIS A 103 1.54 16.18 -12.49
N HIS A 104 2.60 16.89 -12.10
CA HIS A 104 3.05 16.89 -10.71
C HIS A 104 2.02 17.50 -9.75
N LYS A 105 1.38 18.61 -10.14
CA LYS A 105 0.38 19.28 -9.31
C LYS A 105 -0.91 18.48 -9.20
N VAL A 106 -1.37 17.91 -10.32
CA VAL A 106 -2.58 17.09 -10.34
C VAL A 106 -2.35 15.77 -9.60
N LEU A 107 -1.16 15.16 -9.73
CA LEU A 107 -0.79 13.96 -8.98
C LEU A 107 -0.79 14.22 -7.48
N PHE A 108 -0.21 15.34 -7.04
CA PHE A 108 -0.17 15.71 -5.62
C PHE A 108 -1.58 15.83 -5.03
N TRP A 109 -2.46 16.63 -5.66
CA TRP A 109 -3.85 16.77 -5.20
C TRP A 109 -4.64 15.46 -5.33
N GLY A 110 -4.35 14.66 -6.35
CA GLY A 110 -4.96 13.35 -6.56
C GLY A 110 -4.60 12.33 -5.47
N ILE A 111 -3.33 12.25 -5.06
CA ILE A 111 -2.90 11.34 -3.98
C ILE A 111 -3.53 11.76 -2.64
N ILE A 112 -3.54 13.06 -2.33
CA ILE A 112 -4.20 13.57 -1.11
C ILE A 112 -5.69 13.21 -1.12
N GLY A 113 -6.39 13.45 -2.24
CA GLY A 113 -7.80 13.10 -2.38
C GLY A 113 -8.05 11.59 -2.26
N ALA A 114 -7.23 10.76 -2.91
CA ALA A 114 -7.31 9.31 -2.84
C ALA A 114 -7.06 8.78 -1.43
N LEU A 115 -6.11 9.36 -0.69
CA LEU A 115 -5.83 8.98 0.69
C LEU A 115 -6.99 9.31 1.62
N VAL A 116 -7.58 10.51 1.48
CA VAL A 116 -8.76 10.90 2.26
C VAL A 116 -9.93 9.97 1.95
N LEU A 117 -10.21 9.72 0.68
CA LEU A 117 -11.27 8.79 0.26
C LEU A 117 -11.03 7.38 0.82
N ARG A 118 -9.79 6.91 0.77
CA ARG A 118 -9.37 5.62 1.34
C ARG A 118 -9.60 5.57 2.85
N ALA A 119 -9.24 6.63 3.59
CA ALA A 119 -9.51 6.71 5.03
C ALA A 119 -11.01 6.65 5.32
N VAL A 120 -11.83 7.43 4.59
CA VAL A 120 -13.29 7.43 4.73
C VAL A 120 -13.87 6.04 4.47
N PHE A 121 -13.47 5.37 3.39
CA PHE A 121 -13.92 4.01 3.09
C PHE A 121 -13.49 3.00 4.13
N ILE A 122 -12.27 3.09 4.67
CA ILE A 122 -11.80 2.18 5.72
C ILE A 122 -12.63 2.38 6.99
N PHE A 123 -12.79 3.61 7.49
CA PHE A 123 -13.56 3.86 8.71
C PHE A 123 -15.04 3.50 8.54
N SER A 124 -15.63 3.86 7.40
CA SER A 124 -17.01 3.50 7.08
C SER A 124 -17.18 1.99 6.95
N GLY A 125 -16.24 1.30 6.29
CA GLY A 125 -16.23 -0.15 6.14
C GLY A 125 -16.12 -0.87 7.47
N VAL A 126 -15.22 -0.44 8.37
CA VAL A 126 -15.12 -0.99 9.73
C VAL A 126 -16.41 -0.77 10.52
N GLY A 127 -17.04 0.40 10.38
CA GLY A 127 -18.35 0.68 11.00
C GLY A 127 -19.45 -0.24 10.47
N LEU A 128 -19.51 -0.46 9.16
CA LEU A 128 -20.45 -1.37 8.49
C LEU A 128 -20.25 -2.82 8.91
N ILE A 129 -18.99 -3.27 9.02
CA ILE A 129 -18.64 -4.61 9.52
C ILE A 129 -19.12 -4.76 10.96
N LYS A 130 -18.87 -3.76 11.82
CA LYS A 130 -19.31 -3.77 13.22
C LYS A 130 -20.83 -3.76 13.39
N LEU A 131 -21.57 -3.22 12.42
CA LEU A 131 -23.04 -3.22 12.40
C LEU A 131 -23.63 -4.53 11.84
N THR A 132 -22.96 -5.14 10.86
CA THR A 132 -23.42 -6.35 10.15
C THR A 132 -23.02 -7.64 10.84
N TYR A 133 -21.93 -7.65 11.64
CA TYR A 133 -21.67 -8.74 12.58
C TYR A 133 -22.77 -8.72 13.64
N LEU A 134 -23.84 -9.47 13.34
CA LEU A 134 -24.86 -9.84 14.30
C LEU A 134 -24.15 -10.22 15.61
N PRO A 135 -24.56 -9.68 16.79
CA PRO A 135 -24.11 -10.25 18.05
C PRO A 135 -24.35 -11.76 17.98
N GLU A 136 -23.44 -12.59 18.53
CA GLU A 136 -23.69 -14.03 18.65
C GLU A 136 -25.06 -14.20 19.31
N MET A 137 -26.09 -14.49 18.50
CA MET A 137 -27.43 -14.68 19.03
C MET A 137 -27.40 -16.02 19.73
N GLU A 138 -27.34 -15.99 21.06
CA GLU A 138 -27.71 -17.11 21.91
C GLU A 138 -29.19 -17.43 21.68
N LEU A 139 -29.47 -18.19 20.63
CA LEU A 139 -30.76 -18.83 20.46
C LEU A 139 -30.74 -20.07 21.35
N PHE A 140 -31.46 -20.00 22.47
CA PHE A 140 -31.69 -21.13 23.38
C PHE A 140 -30.44 -21.69 24.09
N GLY A 141 -29.48 -20.84 24.49
CA GLY A 141 -28.37 -21.25 25.37
C GLY A 141 -27.31 -22.16 24.72
N HIS A 142 -27.31 -22.27 23.39
CA HIS A 142 -26.22 -22.91 22.64
C HIS A 142 -25.59 -21.92 21.65
N ALA A 143 -24.31 -21.60 21.88
CA ALA A 143 -23.49 -20.83 20.95
C ALA A 143 -23.24 -21.65 19.67
N LEU A 144 -24.00 -21.37 18.61
CA LEU A 144 -23.80 -21.99 17.31
C LEU A 144 -22.70 -21.25 16.55
N ARG A 145 -21.47 -21.79 16.64
CA ARG A 145 -20.36 -21.47 15.75
C ARG A 145 -20.66 -22.00 14.35
N ILE A 146 -20.94 -21.12 13.40
CA ILE A 146 -20.89 -21.48 11.97
C ILE A 146 -19.46 -21.22 11.51
N ASN A 147 -18.78 -22.31 11.18
CA ASN A 147 -17.43 -22.38 10.62
C ASN A 147 -17.30 -21.63 9.29
#